data_AF-A0A970XHW1-F1
#
_entry.id   AF-A0A970XHW1-F1
#
_cell.length_a   1.000
_cell.length_b   1.000
_cell.length_c   1.000
_cell.angle_alpha   90.00
_cell.angle_beta   90.00
_cell.angle_gamma   90.00
#
_symmetry.space_group_name_H-M   'P 1'
#
loop_
_entity.id
_entity.type
_entity.pdbx_description
1 polymer ?
#
loop_
_entity_poly.entity_id
_entity_poly.type
_entity_poly.pdbx_seq_one_letter_code
_entity_poly.pdbx_strand_id
1 'polypeptide(L)'
;MKQRLALLLTILALCLTLAPAPPSCAAGGGVKSVRIDTGHAASYAPWQDGARMRLTQAEKGLRPGDTALRADIVGPNEATGEQSGSYYHILPESRRDWSQTEYVRFWIKNASGERLLFNLSFKEAASEDWGLGQEGAFFLQDEDGIFYPLAYSYCNLEIPPGYEGYVVLPFSSM
;
A
#
# COMPACT_ATOMS: atom_id res chain seq x y z
N MET A 1 56.49 -26.48 -19.58
CA MET A 1 55.21 -27.22 -19.51
C MET A 1 54.10 -26.20 -19.78
N LYS A 2 53.46 -26.06 -20.95
CA LYS A 2 52.66 -26.97 -21.79
C LYS A 2 51.48 -27.65 -21.06
N GLN A 3 50.27 -27.11 -21.34
CA GLN A 3 48.95 -27.74 -21.57
C GLN A 3 48.32 -28.59 -20.44
N ARG A 4 47.01 -28.53 -20.14
CA ARG A 4 45.86 -28.76 -21.05
C ARG A 4 44.53 -28.11 -20.56
N LEU A 5 43.71 -27.78 -21.56
CA LEU A 5 42.26 -27.56 -21.59
C LEU A 5 41.42 -28.62 -20.86
N ALA A 6 40.31 -28.19 -20.24
CA ALA A 6 38.97 -28.80 -20.29
C ALA A 6 37.94 -27.68 -19.95
N LEU A 7 37.24 -27.12 -20.93
CA LEU A 7 35.95 -27.54 -21.52
C LEU A 7 34.72 -27.02 -20.72
N LEU A 8 33.99 -26.12 -21.38
CA LEU A 8 32.55 -25.78 -21.27
C LEU A 8 31.79 -26.15 -19.99
N LEU A 9 31.23 -25.12 -19.33
CA LEU A 9 29.78 -24.91 -19.37
C LEU A 9 29.45 -23.44 -19.06
N THR A 10 29.09 -22.70 -20.11
CA THR A 10 28.46 -21.39 -20.01
C THR A 10 27.04 -21.60 -19.47
N ILE A 11 26.78 -21.28 -18.20
CA ILE A 11 25.42 -20.99 -17.75
C ILE A 11 25.38 -19.52 -17.41
N LEU A 12 25.08 -18.74 -18.44
CA LEU A 12 24.45 -17.44 -18.33
C LEU A 12 23.11 -17.70 -17.62
N ALA A 13 23.11 -17.67 -16.28
CA ALA A 13 21.88 -17.63 -15.51
C ALA A 13 21.34 -16.19 -15.64
N LEU A 14 20.75 -15.94 -16.81
CA LEU A 14 19.73 -14.94 -17.00
C LEU A 14 18.60 -15.33 -16.04
N CYS A 15 18.72 -14.94 -14.77
CA CYS A 15 17.56 -14.79 -13.92
C CYS A 15 16.76 -13.63 -14.52
N LEU A 16 16.01 -13.95 -15.59
CA LEU A 16 14.67 -13.45 -15.73
C LEU A 16 13.97 -13.83 -14.41
N THR A 17 14.09 -12.97 -13.41
CA THR A 17 12.96 -12.83 -12.50
C THR A 17 11.85 -12.38 -13.42
N LEU A 18 10.94 -13.30 -13.72
CA LEU A 18 9.57 -12.95 -14.06
C LEU A 18 9.08 -12.13 -12.86
N ALA A 19 9.40 -10.84 -12.84
CA ALA A 19 8.59 -9.89 -12.12
C ALA A 19 7.18 -10.17 -12.63
N PRO A 20 6.20 -10.43 -11.75
CA PRO A 20 4.81 -10.43 -12.20
C PRO A 20 4.65 -9.16 -13.02
N ALA A 21 4.18 -9.31 -14.27
CA ALA A 21 3.94 -8.15 -15.10
C ALA A 21 3.22 -7.12 -14.23
N PRO A 22 3.69 -5.85 -14.15
CA PRO A 22 2.96 -4.83 -13.42
C PRO A 22 1.51 -4.93 -13.88
N PRO A 23 0.52 -4.90 -12.97
CA PRO A 23 -0.89 -5.10 -13.32
C PRO A 23 -1.15 -4.28 -14.57
N SER A 24 -1.52 -4.97 -15.66
CA SER A 24 -1.50 -4.44 -17.02
C SER A 24 -2.26 -3.12 -17.05
N CYS A 25 -1.54 -2.01 -16.86
CA CYS A 25 -2.02 -0.67 -17.13
C CYS A 25 -1.94 -0.45 -18.65
N ALA A 26 -2.37 -1.44 -19.43
CA ALA A 26 -2.74 -1.22 -20.80
C ALA A 26 -3.99 -0.35 -20.75
N ALA A 27 -3.79 0.94 -20.97
CA ALA A 27 -4.84 1.85 -21.40
C ALA A 27 -5.51 1.25 -22.64
N GLY A 28 -6.60 0.50 -22.43
CA GLY A 28 -7.20 -0.29 -23.50
C GLY A 28 -8.28 -1.24 -23.00
N GLY A 29 -9.29 -0.71 -22.28
CA GLY A 29 -10.51 -1.45 -21.96
C GLY A 29 -10.94 -1.34 -20.50
N GLY A 30 -11.90 -0.45 -20.23
CA GLY A 30 -12.97 -0.67 -19.25
C GLY A 30 -12.65 -1.04 -17.80
N VAL A 31 -11.43 -0.85 -17.26
CA VAL A 31 -11.19 -1.06 -15.82
C VAL A 31 -12.03 -0.06 -15.03
N LYS A 32 -13.10 -0.53 -14.39
CA LYS A 32 -13.90 0.29 -13.47
C LYS A 32 -13.05 0.58 -12.23
N SER A 33 -12.59 1.82 -12.08
CA SER A 33 -11.94 2.26 -10.85
C SER A 33 -12.97 2.83 -9.88
N VAL A 34 -12.96 2.36 -8.63
CA VAL A 34 -13.73 2.97 -7.54
C VAL A 34 -12.81 3.94 -6.81
N ARG A 35 -13.06 5.25 -6.96
CA ARG A 35 -12.35 6.28 -6.21
C ARG A 35 -13.01 6.47 -4.84
N ILE A 36 -12.21 6.35 -3.78
CA ILE A 36 -12.56 6.72 -2.41
C ILE A 36 -11.82 8.01 -2.09
N ASP A 37 -12.54 9.10 -1.88
CA ASP A 37 -11.93 10.37 -1.50
C ASP A 37 -11.69 10.40 0.01
N THR A 38 -10.41 10.39 0.39
CA THR A 38 -9.95 10.41 1.78
C THR A 38 -9.96 11.81 2.41
N GLY A 39 -10.51 12.79 1.71
CA GLY A 39 -10.33 14.21 2.00
C GLY A 39 -11.04 14.76 3.22
N HIS A 40 -12.08 14.08 3.69
CA HIS A 40 -12.88 14.53 4.82
C HIS A 40 -12.47 13.75 6.06
N ALA A 41 -11.57 14.32 6.86
CA ALA A 41 -11.08 13.67 8.09
C ALA A 41 -12.22 13.27 9.05
N ALA A 42 -13.33 14.01 9.05
CA ALA A 42 -14.52 13.69 9.84
C ALA A 42 -15.21 12.37 9.46
N SER A 43 -14.93 11.83 8.27
CA SER A 43 -15.44 10.53 7.84
C SER A 43 -14.63 9.35 8.40
N TYR A 44 -13.50 9.62 9.05
CA TYR A 44 -12.60 8.62 9.61
C TYR A 44 -12.67 8.65 11.14
N ALA A 45 -12.53 7.47 11.75
CA ALA A 45 -12.45 7.33 13.19
C ALA A 45 -11.18 6.58 13.59
N PRO A 46 -10.42 7.07 14.59
CA PRO A 46 -9.32 6.30 15.16
C PRO A 46 -9.88 5.07 15.89
N TRP A 47 -9.14 3.97 15.83
CA TRP A 47 -9.44 2.76 16.59
C TRP A 47 -9.03 2.95 18.05
N GLN A 48 -9.99 2.88 18.98
CA GLN A 48 -9.75 3.31 20.36
C GLN A 48 -8.72 2.48 21.14
N ASP A 49 -8.50 1.22 20.75
CA ASP A 49 -7.57 0.32 21.46
C ASP A 49 -6.11 0.49 20.97
N GLY A 50 -5.91 1.15 19.84
CA GLY A 50 -4.60 1.44 19.29
C GLY A 50 -3.97 2.69 19.92
N ALA A 51 -2.78 3.05 19.43
CA ALA A 51 -2.11 4.28 19.80
C ALA A 51 -3.02 5.50 19.58
N ARG A 52 -2.77 6.56 20.35
CA ARG A 52 -3.54 7.80 20.21
C ARG A 52 -3.21 8.44 18.88
N MET A 53 -4.22 8.57 18.03
CA MET A 53 -4.10 9.19 16.72
C MET A 53 -4.80 10.55 16.66
N ARG A 54 -4.26 11.46 15.86
CA ARG A 54 -4.90 12.69 15.44
C ARG A 54 -5.13 12.63 13.94
N LEU A 55 -6.39 12.74 13.53
CA LEU A 55 -6.80 12.76 12.13
C LEU A 55 -7.24 14.18 11.76
N THR A 56 -6.62 14.76 10.74
CA THR A 56 -6.90 16.13 10.26
C THR A 56 -6.90 16.19 8.75
N GLN A 57 -7.44 17.26 8.18
CA GLN A 57 -7.26 17.54 6.76
C GLN A 57 -5.81 17.99 6.53
N ALA A 58 -5.15 17.38 5.54
CA ALA A 58 -3.80 17.74 5.15
C ALA A 58 -3.77 19.09 4.41
N GLU A 59 -2.57 19.65 4.25
CA GLU A 59 -2.36 20.91 3.54
C GLU A 59 -2.85 20.85 2.08
N LYS A 60 -3.38 21.96 1.59
CA LYS A 60 -3.82 22.08 0.19
C LYS A 60 -2.61 21.92 -0.75
N GLY A 61 -2.83 21.28 -1.90
CA GLY A 61 -1.81 21.16 -2.93
C GLY A 61 -0.80 20.02 -2.72
N LEU A 62 -0.97 19.18 -1.69
CA LEU A 62 -0.13 17.98 -1.49
C LEU A 62 -0.26 16.95 -2.62
N ARG A 63 -1.37 16.94 -3.35
CA ARG A 63 -1.54 16.12 -4.55
C ARG A 63 -2.61 16.70 -5.48
N PRO A 64 -2.68 16.28 -6.74
CA PRO A 64 -3.81 16.55 -7.62
C PRO A 64 -5.13 16.02 -7.04
N GLY A 65 -6.13 16.89 -6.86
CA GLY A 65 -7.37 16.61 -6.14
C GLY A 65 -7.27 17.06 -4.69
N ASP A 66 -7.96 18.17 -4.38
CA ASP A 66 -7.68 19.16 -3.31
C ASP A 66 -7.74 18.69 -1.84
N THR A 67 -7.70 17.39 -1.57
CA THR A 67 -7.90 16.87 -0.22
C THR A 67 -7.12 15.57 0.03
N ALA A 68 -6.43 15.51 1.17
CA ALA A 68 -5.80 14.31 1.72
C ALA A 68 -6.01 14.26 3.23
N LEU A 69 -6.01 13.05 3.80
CA LEU A 69 -6.05 12.81 5.24
C LEU A 69 -4.62 12.91 5.80
N ARG A 70 -4.44 13.70 6.85
CA ARG A 70 -3.25 13.66 7.70
C ARG A 70 -3.55 12.81 8.93
N ALA A 71 -2.73 11.81 9.16
CA ALA A 71 -2.80 10.95 10.34
C ALA A 71 -1.48 11.05 11.12
N ASP A 72 -1.55 11.55 12.36
CA ASP A 72 -0.41 11.63 13.27
C ASP A 72 -0.62 10.66 14.44
N ILE A 73 0.39 9.86 14.79
CA ILE A 73 0.44 9.19 16.10
C ILE A 73 0.96 10.21 17.11
N VAL A 74 0.12 10.58 18.09
CA VAL A 74 0.45 11.63 19.08
C VAL A 74 1.02 11.06 20.38
N GLY A 75 0.95 9.74 20.57
CA GLY A 75 1.50 9.05 21.72
C GLY A 75 0.90 7.64 21.87
N PRO A 76 1.44 6.83 22.80
CA PRO A 76 0.90 5.51 23.08
C PRO A 76 -0.51 5.60 23.67
N ASN A 77 -1.26 4.51 23.59
CA ASN A 77 -2.51 4.37 24.31
C ASN A 77 -2.26 4.41 25.83
N GLU A 78 -3.00 5.24 26.58
CA GLU A 78 -2.77 5.40 28.02
C GLU A 78 -3.23 4.18 28.84
N ALA A 79 -4.17 3.39 28.32
CA ALA A 79 -4.69 2.21 28.99
C ALA A 79 -3.92 0.93 28.63
N THR A 80 -3.57 0.76 27.34
CA THR A 80 -2.96 -0.49 26.84
C THR A 80 -1.45 -0.37 26.59
N GLY A 81 -0.91 0.84 26.46
CA GLY A 81 0.49 1.08 26.09
C GLY A 81 0.79 0.87 24.60
N GLU A 82 -0.23 0.58 23.78
CA GLU A 82 -0.08 0.33 22.34
C GLU A 82 0.54 1.53 21.61
N GLN A 83 1.51 1.24 20.74
CA GLN A 83 2.26 2.24 19.96
C GLN A 83 1.87 2.28 18.48
N SER A 84 1.19 1.24 18.01
CA SER A 84 0.62 1.18 16.65
C SER A 84 -0.80 1.73 16.65
N GLY A 85 -1.11 2.60 15.70
CA GLY A 85 -2.44 3.20 15.54
C GLY A 85 -3.14 2.69 14.29
N SER A 86 -4.47 2.54 14.38
CA SER A 86 -5.32 2.23 13.25
C SER A 86 -6.46 3.24 13.17
N TYR A 87 -6.99 3.47 11.98
CA TYR A 87 -8.21 4.24 11.76
C TYR A 87 -9.05 3.56 10.68
N TYR A 88 -10.36 3.79 10.71
CA TYR A 88 -11.28 3.17 9.76
C TYR A 88 -12.24 4.20 9.16
N HIS A 89 -12.79 3.82 8.02
CA HIS A 89 -13.86 4.53 7.34
C HIS A 89 -14.89 3.53 6.83
N ILE A 90 -16.16 3.83 7.06
CA ILE A 90 -17.27 3.02 6.55
C ILE A 90 -17.65 3.55 5.19
N LEU A 91 -17.46 2.73 4.16
CA LEU A 91 -17.84 3.09 2.81
C LEU A 91 -19.37 3.14 2.66
N PRO A 92 -19.91 4.11 1.90
CA PRO A 92 -21.31 4.08 1.52
C PRO A 92 -21.59 2.85 0.64
N GLU A 93 -22.80 2.30 0.73
CA GLU A 93 -23.19 1.06 0.03
C GLU A 93 -22.88 1.08 -1.48
N SER A 94 -23.12 2.21 -2.13
CA SER A 94 -22.79 2.45 -3.56
C SER A 94 -21.32 2.30 -3.94
N ARG A 95 -20.40 2.18 -2.97
CA ARG A 95 -18.96 2.07 -3.15
C ARG A 95 -18.37 0.75 -2.64
N ARG A 96 -19.21 -0.22 -2.26
CA ARG A 96 -18.78 -1.50 -1.66
C ARG A 96 -18.59 -2.65 -2.66
N ASP A 97 -19.06 -2.51 -3.90
CA ASP A 97 -18.84 -3.54 -4.93
C ASP A 97 -17.50 -3.35 -5.62
N TRP A 98 -16.56 -4.24 -5.32
CA TRP A 98 -15.19 -4.26 -5.86
C TRP A 98 -14.93 -5.49 -6.74
N SER A 99 -15.97 -6.25 -7.08
CA SER A 99 -15.89 -7.52 -7.81
C SER A 99 -15.22 -7.43 -9.18
N GLN A 100 -15.06 -6.22 -9.71
CA GLN A 100 -14.47 -5.92 -11.02
C GLN A 100 -13.10 -5.23 -10.92
N THR A 101 -12.45 -5.28 -9.76
CA THR A 101 -11.14 -4.66 -9.51
C THR A 101 -10.12 -5.72 -9.13
N GLU A 102 -8.85 -5.50 -9.48
CA GLU A 102 -7.75 -6.46 -9.25
C GLU A 102 -6.74 -5.96 -8.21
N TYR A 103 -6.82 -4.68 -7.83
CA TYR A 103 -5.89 -4.03 -6.92
C TYR A 103 -6.52 -2.82 -6.25
N VAL A 104 -5.93 -2.42 -5.13
CA VAL A 104 -6.15 -1.12 -4.49
C VAL A 104 -4.98 -0.20 -4.82
N ARG A 105 -5.29 1.04 -5.19
CA ARG A 105 -4.29 2.10 -5.40
C ARG A 105 -4.62 3.30 -4.53
N PHE A 106 -3.66 3.72 -3.71
CA PHE A 106 -3.80 4.89 -2.86
C PHE A 106 -2.55 5.75 -2.90
N TRP A 107 -2.72 7.06 -2.74
CA TRP A 107 -1.59 7.97 -2.62
C TRP A 107 -1.23 8.12 -1.15
N ILE A 108 0.06 8.12 -0.84
CA ILE A 108 0.57 8.31 0.51
C ILE A 108 1.82 9.18 0.49
N LYS A 109 1.98 9.99 1.53
CA LYS A 109 3.21 10.69 1.88
C LYS A 109 3.67 10.24 3.25
N ASN A 110 4.82 9.59 3.32
CA ASN A 110 5.49 9.32 4.60
C ASN A 110 6.32 10.55 4.99
N ALA A 111 5.72 11.45 5.78
CA ALA A 111 6.39 12.65 6.25
C ALA A 111 7.39 12.41 7.40
N SER A 112 7.52 11.16 7.88
CA SER A 112 8.44 10.82 8.97
C SER A 112 9.87 10.58 8.46
N GLY A 113 10.83 10.66 9.37
CA GLY A 113 12.21 10.26 9.11
C GLY A 113 12.46 8.75 9.18
N GLU A 114 11.43 7.97 9.52
CA GLU A 114 11.49 6.53 9.73
C GLU A 114 10.65 5.78 8.69
N ARG A 115 10.85 4.46 8.58
CA ARG A 115 9.99 3.61 7.76
C ARG A 115 8.60 3.56 8.38
N LEU A 116 7.58 3.76 7.55
CA LEU A 116 6.19 3.51 7.96
C LEU A 116 5.86 2.05 7.66
N LEU A 117 5.54 1.29 8.70
CA LEU A 117 4.95 -0.04 8.60
C LEU A 117 3.43 0.13 8.45
N PHE A 118 2.92 -0.10 7.24
CA PHE A 118 1.52 0.16 6.92
C PHE A 118 0.76 -1.16 6.68
N ASN A 119 -0.37 -1.31 7.37
CA ASN A 119 -1.30 -2.40 7.13
C ASN A 119 -2.61 -1.85 6.55
N LEU A 120 -3.20 -2.61 5.62
CA LEU A 120 -4.53 -2.34 5.09
C LEU A 120 -5.40 -3.58 5.24
N SER A 121 -6.61 -3.36 5.73
CA SER A 121 -7.63 -4.40 5.82
C SER A 121 -9.01 -3.87 5.45
N PHE A 122 -9.88 -4.78 5.06
CA PHE A 122 -11.27 -4.54 4.76
C PHE A 122 -12.13 -5.44 5.63
N LYS A 123 -13.28 -4.92 6.03
CA LYS A 123 -14.29 -5.68 6.73
C LYS A 123 -15.55 -5.71 5.91
N GLU A 124 -16.00 -6.91 5.56
CA GLU A 124 -17.25 -7.09 4.84
C GLU A 124 -18.46 -7.04 5.77
N ALA A 125 -19.65 -6.86 5.19
CA ALA A 125 -20.90 -6.77 5.94
C ALA A 125 -21.20 -8.03 6.77
N ALA A 126 -20.68 -9.20 6.36
CA ALA A 126 -20.81 -10.47 7.07
C ALA A 126 -19.70 -10.73 8.13
N SER A 127 -18.90 -9.71 8.47
CA SER A 127 -17.75 -9.81 9.40
C SER A 127 -16.60 -10.68 8.92
N GLU A 128 -16.44 -10.84 7.61
CA GLU A 128 -15.18 -11.34 7.04
C GLU A 128 -14.14 -10.21 7.03
N ASP A 129 -12.96 -10.50 7.57
CA ASP A 129 -11.83 -9.58 7.61
C ASP A 129 -10.81 -10.01 6.53
N TRP A 130 -10.58 -9.13 5.56
CA TRP A 130 -9.56 -9.28 4.52
C TRP A 130 -8.37 -8.41 4.89
N GLY A 131 -7.18 -8.97 4.98
CA GLY A 131 -5.97 -8.25 5.40
C GLY A 131 -4.83 -8.42 4.41
N LEU A 132 -3.62 -8.02 4.80
CA LEU A 132 -2.43 -8.45 4.09
C LEU A 132 -2.10 -9.90 4.48
N GLY A 133 -1.70 -10.71 3.50
CA GLY A 133 -1.13 -12.04 3.76
C GLY A 133 0.15 -11.98 4.60
N GLN A 134 0.69 -13.14 4.99
CA GLN A 134 1.95 -13.19 5.76
C GLN A 134 3.14 -12.63 4.95
N GLU A 135 3.10 -12.79 3.64
CA GLU A 135 4.05 -12.28 2.65
C GLU A 135 3.32 -11.97 1.35
N GLY A 136 3.93 -11.13 0.51
CA GLY A 136 3.35 -10.76 -0.78
C GLY A 136 4.14 -9.66 -1.48
N ALA A 137 3.55 -9.06 -2.51
CA ALA A 137 4.16 -8.01 -3.29
C ALA A 137 3.25 -6.80 -3.44
N PHE A 138 3.86 -5.62 -3.50
CA PHE A 138 3.19 -4.37 -3.82
C PHE A 138 4.11 -3.51 -4.68
N PHE A 139 3.59 -2.40 -5.18
CA PHE A 139 4.35 -1.49 -6.02
C PHE A 139 4.29 -0.09 -5.44
N LEU A 140 5.45 0.58 -5.38
CA LEU A 140 5.50 2.02 -5.30
C LEU A 140 5.46 2.57 -6.72
N GLN A 141 4.68 3.63 -6.92
CA GLN A 141 4.59 4.34 -8.17
C GLN A 141 4.99 5.79 -7.92
N ASP A 142 5.98 6.27 -8.67
CA ASP A 142 6.44 7.65 -8.62
C ASP A 142 5.54 8.60 -9.45
N GLU A 143 5.92 9.87 -9.52
CA GLU A 143 5.19 10.91 -10.26
C GLU A 143 5.20 10.67 -11.78
N ASP A 144 6.26 10.04 -12.31
CA ASP A 144 6.40 9.68 -13.72
C ASP A 144 5.58 8.43 -14.08
N GLY A 145 4.95 7.79 -13.08
CA GLY A 145 4.11 6.61 -13.24
C GLY A 145 4.89 5.30 -13.30
N ILE A 146 6.20 5.32 -13.03
CA ILE A 146 7.06 4.12 -13.01
C ILE A 146 6.75 3.29 -11.77
N PHE A 147 6.62 1.98 -11.97
CA PHE A 147 6.35 1.02 -10.90
C PHE A 147 7.65 0.38 -10.38
N TYR A 148 7.82 0.42 -9.07
CA TYR A 148 8.90 -0.22 -8.33
C TYR A 148 8.32 -1.35 -7.48
N PRO A 149 8.56 -2.63 -7.86
CA PRO A 149 8.07 -3.76 -7.09
C PRO A 149 8.82 -3.86 -5.76
N LEU A 150 8.08 -4.12 -4.70
CA LEU A 150 8.58 -4.41 -3.36
C LEU A 150 7.89 -5.65 -2.82
N ALA A 151 8.63 -6.45 -2.06
CA ALA A 151 8.06 -7.52 -1.26
C ALA A 151 7.73 -6.99 0.13
N TYR A 152 6.76 -7.59 0.78
CA TYR A 152 6.52 -7.38 2.19
C TYR A 152 6.47 -8.71 2.95
N SER A 153 6.67 -8.63 4.26
CA SER A 153 6.55 -9.74 5.20
C SER A 153 5.84 -9.26 6.46
N TYR A 154 5.31 -10.18 7.25
CA TYR A 154 4.63 -9.88 8.51
C TYR A 154 3.46 -8.90 8.36
N CYS A 155 2.73 -9.00 7.25
CA CYS A 155 1.50 -8.23 7.01
C CYS A 155 1.70 -6.69 7.04
N ASN A 156 2.89 -6.18 6.68
CA ASN A 156 3.17 -4.73 6.69
C ASN A 156 3.87 -4.29 5.40
N LEU A 157 3.26 -3.36 4.68
CA LEU A 157 3.92 -2.64 3.59
C LEU A 157 4.94 -1.67 4.18
N GLU A 158 6.20 -1.81 3.80
CA GLU A 158 7.24 -0.86 4.22
C GLU A 158 7.26 0.35 3.29
N ILE A 159 6.80 1.49 3.78
CA ILE A 159 6.84 2.75 3.04
C ILE A 159 8.10 3.54 3.47
N PRO A 160 9.04 3.82 2.54
CA PRO A 160 10.29 4.50 2.87
C PRO A 160 10.09 5.88 3.50
N PRO A 161 11.05 6.36 4.32
CA PRO A 161 11.07 7.74 4.80
C PRO A 161 11.01 8.72 3.64
N GLY A 162 10.18 9.75 3.75
CA GLY A 162 10.05 10.79 2.72
C GLY A 162 9.38 10.34 1.41
N TYR A 163 8.95 9.09 1.29
CA TYR A 163 8.23 8.64 0.09
C TYR A 163 6.94 9.43 -0.11
N GLU A 164 6.71 9.85 -1.34
CA GLU A 164 5.52 10.57 -1.79
C GLU A 164 5.11 10.00 -3.15
N GLY A 165 3.93 9.39 -3.22
CA GLY A 165 3.51 8.72 -4.45
C GLY A 165 2.36 7.73 -4.24
N TYR A 166 2.10 6.92 -5.25
CA TYR A 166 1.04 5.93 -5.22
C TYR A 166 1.56 4.56 -4.79
N VAL A 167 0.88 3.94 -3.85
CA VAL A 167 1.02 2.52 -3.53
C VAL A 167 -0.03 1.75 -4.33
N VAL A 168 0.38 0.67 -4.98
CA VAL A 168 -0.51 -0.28 -5.66
C VAL A 168 -0.37 -1.66 -5.02
N LEU A 169 -1.48 -2.16 -4.49
CA LEU A 169 -1.59 -3.43 -3.78
C LEU A 169 -2.54 -4.36 -4.54
N PRO A 170 -2.05 -5.40 -5.22
CA PRO A 170 -2.89 -6.41 -5.83
C PRO A 170 -3.71 -7.18 -4.79
N PHE A 171 -4.97 -7.52 -5.09
CA PHE A 171 -5.77 -8.37 -4.20
C PHE A 171 -5.22 -9.79 -4.04
N SER A 172 -4.39 -10.26 -4.97
CA SER A 172 -3.67 -11.54 -4.81
C SER A 172 -2.60 -11.50 -3.70
N SER A 173 -2.28 -10.32 -3.18
CA SER A 173 -1.41 -10.12 -2.01
C SER A 173 -2.22 -9.80 -0.75
N MET A 174 -3.51 -10.13 -0.71
CA MET A 174 -4.39 -9.95 0.45
C MET A 174 -5.00 -11.28 0.86
#